data_AF-A0A2M8Q1L6-F1
#
_entry.id   AF-A0A2M8Q1L6-F1
#
_cell.length_a   1.000
_cell.length_b   1.000
_cell.length_c   1.000
_cell.angle_alpha   90.00
_cell.angle_beta   90.00
_cell.angle_gamma   90.00
#
_symmetry.space_group_name_H-M   'P 1'
#
loop_
_entity.id
_entity.type
_entity.pdbx_description
1 polymer ?
#
loop_
_entity_poly.entity_id
_entity_poly.type
_entity_poly.pdbx_seq_one_letter_code
_entity_poly.pdbx_strand_id
1 'polypeptide(L)'
;MTDSPEFKDEESIRRGQEFINEVYRKMSRIAEEFAAGEINRAQFHRLYNRYQRQIMTVSQMIAESDPSGWETAVKSDESTLHIRRQFEAKAIGLSIYDNRTGMPIETIGDFSLDAELIVPMLSSYRQATAEIFQAGVRSTEMENGQWLCFMSGAYTTLIVLFSVEPSSNRIMLLDRMHRDFEIANAEFLEHGYTSADQLAYPFYSFIKRSPLDTQDLETELDE
;
A
#
# COMPACT_ATOMS: atom_id res chain seq x y z
N MET A 1 46.25 -18.18 29.23
CA MET A 1 44.87 -17.67 29.22
C MET A 1 44.08 -18.59 28.31
N THR A 2 43.47 -19.60 28.92
CA THR A 2 42.72 -20.64 28.21
C THR A 2 41.27 -20.20 28.25
N ASP A 3 40.77 -19.77 27.10
CA ASP A 3 39.38 -19.33 26.91
C ASP A 3 38.52 -20.61 26.93
N SER A 4 37.90 -20.92 28.08
CA SER A 4 37.19 -22.18 28.30
C SER A 4 35.91 -22.24 27.45
N PRO A 5 35.64 -23.34 26.72
CA PRO A 5 34.48 -23.45 25.82
C PRO A 5 33.12 -23.28 26.54
N GLU A 6 33.00 -23.65 27.81
CA GLU A 6 31.78 -23.45 28.62
C GLU A 6 31.32 -21.98 28.70
N PHE A 7 32.24 -21.02 28.77
CA PHE A 7 31.88 -19.60 28.88
C PHE A 7 31.33 -19.01 27.57
N LYS A 8 31.72 -19.57 26.41
CA LYS A 8 31.24 -19.10 25.09
C LYS A 8 29.82 -19.56 24.81
N ASP A 9 29.44 -20.73 25.32
CA ASP A 9 28.09 -21.26 25.15
C ASP A 9 27.09 -20.50 26.02
N GLU A 10 27.42 -20.19 27.28
CA GLU A 10 26.56 -19.37 28.15
C GLU A 10 26.33 -17.95 27.62
N GLU A 11 27.40 -17.29 27.13
CA GLU A 11 27.29 -15.95 26.56
C GLU A 11 26.42 -15.96 25.29
N SER A 12 26.58 -16.96 24.43
CA SER A 12 25.79 -17.03 23.20
C SER A 12 24.32 -17.36 23.47
N ILE A 13 24.03 -18.23 24.45
CA ILE A 13 22.66 -18.50 24.92
C ILE A 13 22.01 -17.20 25.42
N ARG A 14 22.70 -16.43 26.27
CA ARG A 14 22.21 -15.13 26.76
C ARG A 14 21.92 -14.17 25.61
N ARG A 15 22.84 -14.04 24.64
CA ARG A 15 22.67 -13.17 23.46
C ARG A 15 21.50 -13.62 22.59
N GLY A 16 21.31 -14.93 22.41
CA GLY A 16 20.18 -15.47 21.66
C GLY A 16 18.84 -15.21 22.34
N GLN A 17 18.78 -15.32 23.69
CA GLN A 17 17.59 -14.93 24.46
C GLN A 17 17.30 -13.42 24.36
N GLU A 18 18.32 -12.58 24.45
CA GLU A 18 18.21 -11.12 24.25
C GLU A 18 17.69 -10.78 22.86
N PHE A 19 18.18 -11.48 21.83
CA PHE A 19 17.71 -11.34 20.46
C PHE A 19 16.24 -11.75 20.33
N ILE A 20 15.83 -12.89 20.89
CA ILE A 20 14.41 -13.31 20.90
C ILE A 20 13.52 -12.23 21.53
N ASN A 21 13.94 -11.65 22.66
CA ASN A 21 13.21 -10.55 23.32
C ASN A 21 13.15 -9.28 22.46
N GLU A 22 14.19 -8.99 21.68
CA GLU A 22 14.16 -7.91 20.69
C GLU A 22 13.18 -8.21 19.55
N VAL A 23 13.15 -9.45 19.05
CA VAL A 23 12.24 -9.86 17.98
C VAL A 23 10.78 -9.80 18.43
N TYR A 24 10.46 -10.20 19.67
CA TYR A 24 9.11 -10.00 20.22
C TYR A 24 8.69 -8.52 20.24
N ARG A 25 9.58 -7.61 20.66
CA ARG A 25 9.31 -6.16 20.60
C ARG A 25 9.06 -5.69 19.17
N LYS A 26 9.80 -6.20 18.19
CA LYS A 26 9.56 -5.91 16.76
C LYS A 26 8.20 -6.43 16.30
N MET A 27 7.80 -7.63 16.71
CA MET A 27 6.50 -8.21 16.37
C MET A 27 5.34 -7.40 16.95
N SER A 28 5.43 -6.97 18.21
CA SER A 28 4.44 -6.07 18.83
C SER A 28 4.30 -4.77 18.04
N ARG A 29 5.43 -4.14 17.67
CA ARG A 29 5.42 -2.93 16.84
C ARG A 29 4.77 -3.17 15.47
N ILE A 30 5.01 -4.31 14.82
CA ILE A 30 4.36 -4.63 13.53
C ILE A 30 2.84 -4.77 13.69
N ALA A 31 2.36 -5.33 14.80
CA ALA A 31 0.93 -5.38 15.09
C ALA A 31 0.33 -3.98 15.32
N GLU A 32 1.05 -3.12 16.05
CA GLU A 32 0.67 -1.72 16.26
C GLU A 32 0.62 -0.94 14.93
N GLU A 33 1.65 -1.05 14.09
CA GLU A 33 1.71 -0.39 12.77
C GLU A 33 0.58 -0.86 11.84
N PHE A 34 0.23 -2.15 11.87
CA PHE A 34 -0.90 -2.69 11.10
C PHE A 34 -2.24 -2.18 11.64
N ALA A 35 -2.43 -2.20 12.96
CA ALA A 35 -3.64 -1.68 13.61
C ALA A 35 -3.81 -0.17 13.38
N ALA A 36 -2.70 0.57 13.32
CA ALA A 36 -2.67 1.99 12.98
C ALA A 36 -2.84 2.26 11.47
N GLY A 37 -2.95 1.23 10.63
CA GLY A 37 -3.17 1.37 9.19
C GLY A 37 -1.93 1.82 8.41
N GLU A 38 -0.74 1.75 8.99
CA GLU A 38 0.52 2.20 8.37
C GLU A 38 1.05 1.21 7.33
N ILE A 39 0.91 -0.09 7.61
CA ILE A 39 1.31 -1.18 6.72
C ILE A 39 0.09 -1.94 6.21
N ASN A 40 0.21 -2.55 5.02
CA ASN A 40 -0.83 -3.42 4.49
C ASN A 40 -0.71 -4.86 5.03
N ARG A 41 -1.71 -5.68 4.72
CA ARG A 41 -1.79 -7.08 5.17
C ARG A 41 -0.62 -7.93 4.67
N ALA A 42 -0.19 -7.71 3.43
CA ALA A 42 0.93 -8.45 2.84
C ALA A 42 2.24 -8.17 3.59
N GLN A 43 2.53 -6.90 3.89
CA GLN A 43 3.65 -6.48 4.72
C GLN A 43 3.55 -7.07 6.13
N PHE A 44 2.37 -7.00 6.76
CA PHE A 44 2.15 -7.58 8.09
C PHE A 44 2.48 -9.07 8.12
N HIS A 45 1.86 -9.87 7.25
CA HIS A 45 2.09 -11.33 7.20
C HIS A 45 3.56 -11.68 6.92
N ARG A 46 4.20 -11.01 5.96
CA ARG A 46 5.60 -11.30 5.60
C ARG A 46 6.56 -10.97 6.74
N LEU A 47 6.40 -9.81 7.36
CA LEU A 47 7.23 -9.37 8.48
C LEU A 47 7.01 -10.25 9.72
N TYR A 48 5.76 -10.57 10.03
CA TYR A 48 5.43 -11.42 11.18
C TYR A 48 5.97 -12.84 11.02
N ASN A 49 5.75 -13.48 9.86
CA ASN A 49 6.26 -14.82 9.56
C ASN A 49 7.80 -14.86 9.58
N ARG A 50 8.45 -13.82 9.06
CA ARG A 50 9.91 -13.68 9.14
C ARG A 50 10.38 -13.67 10.59
N TYR A 51 9.81 -12.82 11.43
CA TYR A 51 10.20 -12.74 12.84
C TYR A 51 9.93 -14.04 13.60
N GLN A 52 8.81 -14.72 13.32
CA GLN A 52 8.56 -16.05 13.88
C GLN A 52 9.63 -17.07 13.48
N ARG A 53 10.02 -17.12 12.20
CA ARG A 53 11.11 -17.99 11.74
C ARG A 53 12.42 -17.68 12.46
N GLN A 54 12.76 -16.40 12.65
CA GLN A 54 13.95 -16.00 13.39
C GLN A 54 13.93 -16.51 14.84
N ILE A 55 12.80 -16.38 15.55
CA ILE A 55 12.65 -16.92 16.91
C ILE A 55 12.82 -18.44 16.92
N MET A 56 12.20 -19.15 15.98
CA MET A 56 12.30 -20.61 15.89
C MET A 56 13.75 -21.05 15.64
N THR A 57 14.45 -20.40 14.69
CA THR A 57 15.85 -20.71 14.37
C THR A 57 16.76 -20.51 15.58
N VAL A 58 16.66 -19.38 16.28
CA VAL A 58 17.50 -19.11 17.46
C VAL A 58 17.15 -20.07 18.60
N SER A 59 15.87 -20.32 18.85
CA SER A 59 15.43 -21.24 19.91
C SER A 59 15.93 -22.67 19.68
N GLN A 60 15.89 -23.14 18.43
CA GLN A 60 16.37 -24.46 18.07
C GLN A 60 17.89 -24.58 18.26
N MET A 61 18.66 -23.60 17.78
CA MET A 61 20.12 -23.63 17.87
C MET A 61 20.65 -23.48 19.31
N ILE A 62 19.96 -22.72 20.15
CA ILE A 62 20.23 -22.68 21.60
C ILE A 62 20.02 -24.06 22.24
N ALA A 63 18.97 -24.78 21.84
CA ALA A 63 18.63 -26.09 22.40
C ALA A 63 19.55 -27.22 21.89
N GLU A 64 20.06 -27.13 20.67
CA GLU A 64 20.84 -28.17 19.99
C GLU A 64 22.37 -28.07 20.20
N SER A 65 22.85 -27.17 21.08
CA SER A 65 24.27 -27.01 21.43
C SER A 65 25.20 -26.65 20.25
N ASP A 66 24.69 -25.91 19.25
CA ASP A 66 25.50 -25.03 18.38
C ASP A 66 25.12 -23.57 18.65
N PRO A 67 25.55 -22.99 19.79
CA PRO A 67 25.13 -21.67 20.19
C PRO A 67 25.73 -20.60 19.29
N SER A 68 26.77 -20.89 18.51
CA SER A 68 27.50 -19.88 17.73
C SER A 68 26.93 -19.63 16.32
N GLY A 69 26.18 -20.59 15.77
CA GLY A 69 25.68 -20.54 14.39
C GLY A 69 24.46 -19.66 14.13
N TRP A 70 23.69 -19.30 15.18
CA TRP A 70 22.38 -18.66 15.00
C TRP A 70 22.44 -17.26 14.40
N GLU A 71 23.49 -16.49 14.69
CA GLU A 71 23.63 -15.13 14.14
C GLU A 71 23.76 -15.15 12.62
N THR A 72 24.50 -16.13 12.09
CA THR A 72 24.70 -16.30 10.65
C THR A 72 23.40 -16.75 9.99
N ALA A 73 22.69 -17.71 10.59
CA ALA A 73 21.41 -18.19 10.09
C ALA A 73 20.37 -17.07 9.99
N VAL A 74 20.26 -16.23 11.02
CA VAL A 74 19.33 -15.09 11.06
C VAL A 74 19.70 -14.00 10.05
N LYS A 75 20.99 -13.71 9.85
CA LYS A 75 21.48 -12.71 8.88
C LYS A 75 21.24 -13.10 7.43
N SER A 76 21.13 -14.41 7.15
CA SER A 76 20.86 -14.91 5.80
C SER A 76 19.39 -14.78 5.36
N ASP A 77 18.49 -14.46 6.28
CA ASP A 77 17.07 -14.23 5.97
C ASP A 77 16.85 -12.88 5.27
N GLU A 78 15.71 -12.76 4.57
CA GLU A 78 15.33 -11.56 3.83
C GLU A 78 15.38 -10.31 4.74
N SER A 79 15.78 -9.15 4.21
CA SER A 79 15.82 -7.93 5.02
C SER A 79 14.43 -7.30 5.20
N THR A 80 14.15 -6.77 6.39
CA THR A 80 12.90 -6.03 6.69
C THR A 80 12.66 -4.88 5.71
N LEU A 81 13.72 -4.19 5.29
CA LEU A 81 13.64 -3.08 4.32
C LEU A 81 13.19 -3.58 2.94
N HIS A 82 13.69 -4.73 2.51
CA HIS A 82 13.29 -5.34 1.23
C HIS A 82 11.81 -5.67 1.23
N ILE A 83 11.32 -6.37 2.27
CA ILE A 83 9.90 -6.72 2.41
C ILE A 83 9.02 -5.47 2.38
N ARG A 84 9.38 -4.43 3.14
CA ARG A 84 8.60 -3.19 3.16
C ARG A 84 8.51 -2.57 1.77
N ARG A 85 9.62 -2.44 1.05
CA ARG A 85 9.66 -1.83 -0.29
C ARG A 85 8.96 -2.67 -1.36
N GLN A 86 9.10 -3.98 -1.29
CA GLN A 86 8.50 -4.90 -2.28
C GLN A 86 6.98 -4.90 -2.18
N PHE A 87 6.46 -4.94 -0.95
CA PHE A 87 5.01 -5.00 -0.70
C PHE A 87 4.41 -3.62 -0.43
N GLU A 88 5.14 -2.54 -0.68
CA GLU A 88 4.55 -1.21 -0.66
C GLU A 88 3.64 -1.04 -1.88
N ALA A 89 2.35 -0.78 -1.64
CA ALA A 89 1.40 -0.51 -2.71
C ALA A 89 1.79 0.75 -3.48
N LYS A 90 1.89 0.70 -4.80
CA LYS A 90 2.14 1.86 -5.66
C LYS A 90 0.89 2.15 -6.47
N ALA A 91 0.46 3.40 -6.49
CA ALA A 91 -0.61 3.83 -7.41
C ALA A 91 -0.04 3.81 -8.82
N ILE A 92 -0.63 2.96 -9.66
CA ILE A 92 -0.24 2.75 -11.06
C ILE A 92 -0.96 3.79 -11.93
N GLY A 93 -2.26 3.93 -11.68
CA GLY A 93 -3.12 4.86 -12.38
C GLY A 93 -4.37 5.16 -11.55
N LEU A 94 -5.05 6.23 -11.90
CA LEU A 94 -6.38 6.55 -11.39
C LEU A 94 -7.26 7.09 -12.50
N SER A 95 -8.56 6.96 -12.32
CA SER A 95 -9.55 7.57 -13.21
C SER A 95 -10.70 8.13 -12.38
N ILE A 96 -11.13 9.34 -12.73
CA ILE A 96 -12.21 10.06 -12.08
C ILE A 96 -13.42 9.96 -12.98
N TYR A 97 -14.53 9.46 -12.47
CA TYR A 97 -15.78 9.31 -13.22
C TYR A 97 -16.83 10.30 -12.74
N ASP A 98 -17.56 10.91 -13.67
CA ASP A 98 -18.73 11.73 -13.36
C ASP A 98 -19.89 10.81 -12.94
N ASN A 99 -20.53 11.11 -11.80
CA ASN A 99 -21.61 10.27 -11.29
C ASN A 99 -22.91 10.37 -12.09
N ARG A 100 -23.16 11.52 -12.73
CA ARG A 100 -24.36 11.79 -13.53
C ARG A 100 -24.27 11.13 -14.90
N THR A 101 -23.14 11.22 -15.58
CA THR A 101 -22.96 10.67 -16.94
C THR A 101 -22.41 9.25 -16.95
N GLY A 102 -21.69 8.85 -15.89
CA GLY A 102 -20.97 7.57 -15.85
C GLY A 102 -19.72 7.54 -16.73
N MET A 103 -19.32 8.68 -17.31
CA MET A 103 -18.17 8.80 -18.19
C MET A 103 -16.92 9.23 -17.41
N PRO A 104 -15.71 8.83 -17.85
CA PRO A 104 -14.48 9.32 -17.26
C PRO A 104 -14.33 10.82 -17.53
N ILE A 105 -14.00 11.58 -16.49
CA ILE A 105 -13.61 12.98 -16.52
C ILE A 105 -12.13 13.09 -16.89
N GLU A 106 -11.28 12.34 -16.18
CA GLU A 106 -9.83 12.41 -16.31
C GLU A 106 -9.21 11.08 -15.90
N THR A 107 -8.11 10.70 -16.56
CA THR A 107 -7.33 9.50 -16.25
C THR A 107 -5.86 9.87 -16.12
N ILE A 108 -5.26 9.57 -14.97
CA ILE A 108 -3.89 9.94 -14.65
C ILE A 108 -3.08 8.66 -14.47
N GLY A 109 -1.89 8.60 -15.08
CA GLY A 109 -0.99 7.44 -14.99
C GLY A 109 -1.43 6.27 -15.88
N ASP A 110 -0.91 5.09 -15.57
CA ASP A 110 -1.17 3.87 -16.36
C ASP A 110 -2.42 3.14 -15.82
N PHE A 111 -3.58 3.65 -16.23
CA PHE A 111 -4.88 3.05 -15.91
C PHE A 111 -5.45 2.35 -17.14
N SER A 112 -4.93 1.16 -17.44
CA SER A 112 -5.25 0.39 -18.65
C SER A 112 -6.49 -0.52 -18.51
N LEU A 113 -7.40 -0.24 -17.57
CA LEU A 113 -8.59 -1.07 -17.37
C LEU A 113 -9.69 -0.67 -18.34
N ASP A 114 -10.27 -1.67 -19.02
CA ASP A 114 -11.35 -1.44 -19.96
C ASP A 114 -12.60 -0.91 -19.23
N ALA A 115 -13.24 0.11 -19.80
CA ALA A 115 -14.47 0.69 -19.29
C ALA A 115 -15.58 -0.36 -19.17
N GLU A 116 -15.58 -1.37 -20.05
CA GLU A 116 -16.53 -2.49 -19.99
C GLU A 116 -16.43 -3.30 -18.69
N LEU A 117 -15.25 -3.37 -18.07
CA LEU A 117 -15.05 -4.03 -16.77
C LEU A 117 -15.42 -3.11 -15.60
N ILE A 118 -15.14 -1.82 -15.73
CA ILE A 118 -15.28 -0.84 -14.66
C ILE A 118 -16.75 -0.41 -14.46
N VAL A 119 -17.49 -0.15 -15.54
CA VAL A 119 -18.86 0.39 -15.48
C VAL A 119 -19.84 -0.54 -14.74
N PRO A 120 -19.83 -1.87 -14.95
CA PRO A 120 -20.65 -2.79 -14.17
C PRO A 120 -20.27 -2.77 -12.68
N MET A 121 -18.98 -2.77 -12.35
CA MET A 121 -18.51 -2.71 -10.97
C MET A 121 -18.95 -1.41 -10.27
N LEU A 122 -18.85 -0.27 -10.96
CA LEU A 122 -19.34 1.02 -10.48
C LEU A 122 -20.85 1.00 -10.21
N SER A 123 -21.62 0.39 -11.12
CA SER A 123 -23.07 0.30 -10.99
C SER A 123 -23.48 -0.54 -9.77
N SER A 124 -22.87 -1.72 -9.61
CA SER A 124 -23.08 -2.56 -8.42
C SER A 124 -22.63 -1.87 -7.13
N TYR A 125 -21.54 -1.12 -7.18
CA TYR A 125 -21.03 -0.36 -6.04
C TYR A 125 -22.00 0.75 -5.62
N ARG A 126 -22.45 1.59 -6.56
CA ARG A 126 -23.42 2.67 -6.31
C ARG A 126 -24.71 2.16 -5.71
N GLN A 127 -25.22 1.03 -6.20
CA GLN A 127 -26.42 0.37 -5.66
C GLN A 127 -26.19 -0.07 -4.21
N ALA A 128 -25.04 -0.67 -3.91
CA ALA A 128 -24.74 -1.14 -2.57
C ALA A 128 -24.41 -0.01 -1.57
N THR A 129 -23.93 1.14 -2.03
CA THR A 129 -23.72 2.34 -1.17
C THR A 129 -24.99 3.13 -0.93
N ALA A 130 -26.00 3.04 -1.81
CA ALA A 130 -27.28 3.69 -1.60
C ALA A 130 -28.09 3.04 -0.45
N GLU A 131 -27.89 1.75 -0.19
CA GLU A 131 -28.60 1.00 0.85
C GLU A 131 -27.94 1.11 2.24
N ILE A 132 -26.64 1.38 2.29
CA ILE A 132 -25.87 1.48 3.53
C ILE A 132 -25.37 2.91 3.61
N PHE A 133 -26.02 3.75 4.42
CA PHE A 133 -25.60 5.12 4.72
C PHE A 133 -24.13 5.18 5.16
N GLN A 134 -23.23 5.32 4.19
CA GLN A 134 -21.90 5.94 4.26
C GLN A 134 -21.23 5.80 2.89
N ALA A 135 -21.00 6.93 2.23
CA ALA A 135 -19.92 7.08 1.26
C ALA A 135 -18.68 6.39 1.83
N GLY A 136 -18.21 5.33 1.18
CA GLY A 136 -17.24 4.44 1.80
C GLY A 136 -16.36 3.79 0.76
N VAL A 137 -15.06 3.80 1.01
CA VAL A 137 -14.10 3.18 0.10
C VAL A 137 -14.39 1.69 -0.02
N ARG A 138 -14.54 1.21 -1.26
CA ARG A 138 -14.49 -0.22 -1.55
C ARG A 138 -13.22 -0.57 -2.27
N SER A 139 -12.77 -1.80 -2.07
CA SER A 139 -11.60 -2.26 -2.78
C SER A 139 -11.63 -3.76 -3.01
N THR A 140 -11.03 -4.21 -4.10
CA THR A 140 -10.97 -5.61 -4.49
C THR A 140 -9.62 -5.97 -5.10
N GLU A 141 -9.19 -7.20 -4.88
CA GLU A 141 -8.08 -7.78 -5.62
C GLU A 141 -8.52 -8.11 -7.06
N MET A 142 -7.61 -7.94 -8.01
CA MET A 142 -7.74 -8.36 -9.39
C MET A 142 -6.99 -9.68 -9.63
N GLU A 143 -7.32 -10.41 -10.69
CA GLU A 143 -6.71 -11.71 -11.00
C GLU A 143 -5.18 -11.66 -11.14
N ASN A 144 -4.63 -10.51 -11.54
CA ASN A 144 -3.19 -10.28 -11.70
C ASN A 144 -2.48 -9.80 -10.41
N GLY A 145 -3.18 -9.79 -9.26
CA GLY A 145 -2.66 -9.35 -7.97
C GLY A 145 -2.63 -7.82 -7.77
N GLN A 146 -3.07 -7.04 -8.77
CA GLN A 146 -3.31 -5.61 -8.59
C GLN A 146 -4.55 -5.39 -7.72
N TRP A 147 -4.67 -4.19 -7.17
CA TRP A 147 -5.74 -3.85 -6.24
C TRP A 147 -6.50 -2.62 -6.72
N LEU A 148 -7.81 -2.76 -6.86
CA LEU A 148 -8.67 -1.69 -7.35
C LEU A 148 -9.44 -1.09 -6.17
N CYS A 149 -9.36 0.23 -6.02
CA CYS A 149 -10.09 1.00 -5.00
C CYS A 149 -11.11 1.93 -5.65
N PHE A 150 -12.30 2.01 -5.07
CA PHE A 150 -13.40 2.88 -5.48
C PHE A 150 -13.77 3.80 -4.32
N MET A 151 -13.75 5.11 -4.55
CA MET A 151 -14.11 6.15 -3.60
C MET A 151 -15.26 6.95 -4.19
N SER A 152 -16.48 6.76 -3.66
CA SER A 152 -17.64 7.53 -4.08
C SER A 152 -17.67 8.87 -3.34
N GLY A 153 -17.73 9.95 -4.11
CA GLY A 153 -18.08 11.29 -3.64
C GLY A 153 -19.53 11.63 -4.00
N ALA A 154 -19.89 12.90 -3.82
CA ALA A 154 -21.21 13.41 -4.15
C ALA A 154 -21.40 13.55 -5.68
N TYR A 155 -20.36 14.01 -6.38
CA TYR A 155 -20.43 14.34 -7.81
C TYR A 155 -19.67 13.34 -8.68
N THR A 156 -18.64 12.70 -8.12
CA THR A 156 -17.69 11.87 -8.86
C THR A 156 -17.36 10.59 -8.10
N THR A 157 -16.83 9.61 -8.82
CA THR A 157 -16.24 8.41 -8.24
C THR A 157 -14.77 8.36 -8.66
N LEU A 158 -13.86 8.33 -7.68
CA LEU A 158 -12.44 8.10 -7.92
C LEU A 158 -12.17 6.59 -7.92
N ILE A 159 -11.49 6.12 -8.96
CA ILE A 159 -11.01 4.74 -9.07
C ILE A 159 -9.50 4.77 -9.11
N VAL A 160 -8.85 3.96 -8.26
CA VAL A 160 -7.39 3.90 -8.19
C VAL A 160 -6.92 2.46 -8.32
N LEU A 161 -5.97 2.25 -9.24
CA LEU A 161 -5.31 0.98 -9.45
C LEU A 161 -3.97 0.97 -8.70
N PHE A 162 -3.79 -0.01 -7.82
CA PHE A 162 -2.57 -0.24 -7.08
C PHE A 162 -1.86 -1.52 -7.48
N SER A 163 -0.54 -1.55 -7.29
CA SER A 163 0.28 -2.74 -7.53
C SER A 163 -0.01 -3.91 -6.58
N VAL A 164 -0.44 -3.63 -5.36
CA VAL A 164 -0.86 -4.58 -4.31
C VAL A 164 -1.84 -3.86 -3.37
N GLU A 165 -2.47 -4.57 -2.42
CA GLU A 165 -3.35 -3.98 -1.40
C GLU A 165 -2.69 -2.78 -0.69
N PRO A 166 -3.26 -1.56 -0.75
CA PRO A 166 -2.74 -0.40 -0.03
C PRO A 166 -3.05 -0.47 1.47
N SER A 167 -2.28 0.26 2.28
CA SER A 167 -2.55 0.39 3.71
C SER A 167 -3.76 1.29 3.96
N SER A 168 -4.45 1.11 5.09
CA SER A 168 -5.66 1.88 5.42
C SER A 168 -5.42 3.38 5.44
N ASN A 169 -4.28 3.84 5.97
CA ASN A 169 -3.93 5.27 5.97
C ASN A 169 -3.78 5.83 4.56
N ARG A 170 -3.26 5.02 3.64
CA ARG A 170 -3.08 5.41 2.23
C ARG A 170 -4.42 5.50 1.50
N ILE A 171 -5.35 4.59 1.80
CA ILE A 171 -6.74 4.67 1.33
C ILE A 171 -7.44 5.93 1.87
N MET A 172 -7.34 6.18 3.18
CA MET A 172 -7.97 7.34 3.82
C MET A 172 -7.42 8.67 3.28
N LEU A 173 -6.13 8.73 2.96
CA LEU A 173 -5.51 9.90 2.33
C LEU A 173 -6.14 10.16 0.96
N LEU A 174 -6.28 9.14 0.11
CA LEU A 174 -6.90 9.30 -1.21
C LEU A 174 -8.37 9.70 -1.12
N ASP A 175 -9.12 9.08 -0.22
CA ASP A 175 -10.52 9.41 0.02
C ASP A 175 -10.68 10.88 0.47
N ARG A 176 -9.75 11.38 1.29
CA ARG A 176 -9.67 12.82 1.61
C ARG A 176 -9.32 13.67 0.40
N MET A 177 -8.30 13.29 -0.37
CA MET A 177 -7.92 14.03 -1.59
C MET A 177 -9.06 14.08 -2.61
N HIS A 178 -9.88 13.02 -2.68
CA HIS A 178 -11.06 12.97 -3.53
C HIS A 178 -12.14 13.94 -3.05
N ARG A 179 -12.41 14.01 -1.75
CA ARG A 179 -13.28 15.05 -1.19
C ARG A 179 -12.75 16.46 -1.46
N ASP A 180 -11.45 16.68 -1.29
CA ASP A 180 -10.83 17.97 -1.56
C ASP A 180 -10.95 18.36 -3.05
N PHE A 181 -10.84 17.40 -3.97
CA PHE A 181 -11.14 17.58 -5.39
C PHE A 181 -12.59 18.02 -5.62
N GLU A 182 -13.57 17.37 -4.99
CA GLU A 182 -14.98 17.77 -5.15
C GLU A 182 -15.26 19.15 -4.58
N ILE A 183 -14.69 19.48 -3.42
CA ILE A 183 -14.84 20.80 -2.80
C ILE A 183 -14.25 21.90 -3.70
N ALA A 184 -13.05 21.67 -4.23
CA ALA A 184 -12.37 22.64 -5.10
C ALA A 184 -13.13 22.90 -6.42
N ASN A 185 -13.90 21.90 -6.88
CA ASN A 185 -14.57 21.93 -8.18
C ASN A 185 -16.10 21.97 -8.08
N ALA A 186 -16.66 22.22 -6.89
CA ALA A 186 -18.10 22.05 -6.63
C ALA A 186 -18.98 22.84 -7.62
N GLU A 187 -18.62 24.08 -7.93
CA GLU A 187 -19.38 24.93 -8.85
C GLU A 187 -19.51 24.28 -10.25
N PHE A 188 -18.38 23.80 -10.78
CA PHE A 188 -18.32 23.11 -12.08
C PHE A 188 -18.97 21.73 -12.06
N LEU A 189 -18.79 20.97 -10.98
CA LEU A 189 -19.36 19.63 -10.86
C LEU A 189 -20.88 19.66 -10.70
N GLU A 190 -21.42 20.68 -10.02
CA GLU A 190 -22.86 20.84 -9.81
C GLU A 190 -23.57 21.40 -11.06
N HIS A 191 -23.01 22.45 -11.67
CA HIS A 191 -23.66 23.17 -12.76
C HIS A 191 -23.24 22.67 -14.16
N GLY A 192 -22.18 21.88 -14.23
CA GLY A 192 -21.58 21.38 -15.46
C GLY A 192 -20.26 22.07 -15.80
N TYR A 193 -19.40 21.33 -16.47
CA TYR A 193 -18.12 21.76 -17.01
C TYR A 193 -18.07 21.43 -18.50
N THR A 194 -17.28 22.17 -19.27
CA THR A 194 -17.13 21.93 -20.72
C THR A 194 -15.92 21.08 -21.05
N SER A 195 -14.92 21.07 -20.17
CA SER A 195 -13.66 20.34 -20.37
C SER A 195 -12.95 20.06 -19.04
N ALA A 196 -12.14 18.99 -19.01
CA ALA A 196 -11.46 18.51 -17.80
C ALA A 196 -10.38 19.49 -17.28
N ASP A 197 -9.74 20.23 -18.17
CA ASP A 197 -8.72 21.26 -17.87
C ASP A 197 -9.23 22.42 -17.01
N GLN A 198 -10.56 22.56 -16.86
CA GLN A 198 -11.18 23.54 -15.97
C GLN A 198 -11.13 23.13 -14.50
N LEU A 199 -10.82 21.87 -14.22
CA LEU A 199 -10.88 21.30 -12.87
C LEU A 199 -9.51 21.30 -12.19
N ALA A 200 -9.50 21.50 -10.87
CA ALA A 200 -8.30 21.44 -10.04
C ALA A 200 -8.07 20.01 -9.52
N TYR A 201 -6.92 19.41 -9.83
CA TYR A 201 -6.60 18.01 -9.49
C TYR A 201 -5.53 17.88 -8.40
N PRO A 202 -5.85 17.35 -7.20
CA PRO A 202 -4.87 17.17 -6.12
C PRO A 202 -4.00 15.91 -6.27
N PHE A 203 -4.19 15.08 -7.30
CA PHE A 203 -3.67 13.71 -7.33
C PHE A 203 -2.27 13.53 -7.94
N TYR A 204 -1.72 14.55 -8.60
CA TYR A 204 -0.46 14.41 -9.35
C TYR A 204 0.74 13.96 -8.53
N SER A 205 0.80 14.35 -7.24
CA SER A 205 1.88 13.91 -6.34
C SER A 205 1.75 12.47 -5.87
N PHE A 206 0.56 11.88 -6.01
CA PHE A 206 0.24 10.54 -5.52
C PHE A 206 0.53 9.44 -6.55
N ILE A 207 0.45 9.79 -7.83
CA ILE A 207 0.72 8.87 -8.93
C ILE A 207 2.20 8.92 -9.29
N LYS A 208 2.79 7.73 -9.43
CA LYS A 208 4.13 7.62 -10.00
C LYS A 208 4.01 7.99 -11.48
N ARG A 209 4.59 9.13 -11.88
CA ARG A 209 4.63 9.54 -13.30
C ARG A 209 5.09 8.38 -14.18
N SER A 210 4.35 8.13 -15.25
CA SER A 210 4.79 7.18 -16.27
C SER A 210 6.03 7.78 -16.95
N PRO A 211 7.06 6.99 -17.35
CA PRO A 211 8.15 7.49 -18.17
C PRO A 211 7.68 8.16 -19.48
N LEU A 212 6.45 7.86 -19.92
CA LEU A 212 5.82 8.45 -21.10
C LEU A 212 5.38 9.91 -20.89
N ASP A 213 5.13 10.36 -19.64
CA ASP A 213 4.77 11.76 -19.34
C ASP A 213 5.96 12.73 -19.50
N THR A 214 7.18 12.20 -19.65
CA THR A 214 8.40 12.99 -19.78
C THR A 214 8.69 13.42 -21.23
N GLN A 215 8.01 12.86 -22.23
CA GLN A 215 8.28 13.17 -23.64
C GLN A 215 7.58 14.44 -24.14
N ASP A 216 6.56 14.95 -23.45
CA ASP A 216 5.80 16.12 -23.90
C ASP A 216 6.30 17.46 -23.32
N LEU A 217 7.34 17.46 -22.47
CA LEU A 217 7.90 18.69 -21.86
C LEU A 217 9.26 19.12 -22.44
N GLU A 218 9.84 18.39 -23.39
CA GLU A 218 11.15 18.74 -23.99
C GLU A 218 11.05 19.53 -25.32
N THR A 219 9.85 19.94 -25.76
CA THR A 219 9.66 20.61 -27.06
C THR A 219 9.36 22.11 -27.03
N GLU A 220 9.45 22.79 -25.87
CA GLU A 220 9.12 24.23 -25.75
C GLU A 220 10.27 25.12 -25.21
N LEU A 221 11.53 24.70 -25.31
CA LEU A 221 12.67 25.53 -24.88
C LEU A 221 13.80 25.65 -25.91
N ASP A 222 13.46 25.75 -27.20
CA ASP A 222 14.39 26.24 -28.23
C ASP A 222 13.67 27.20 -29.20
N GLU A 223 13.45 28.45 -28.75
CA GLU A 223 13.45 29.66 -29.61
C GLU A 223 14.12 30.83 -28.88
#